data_AF-A0A5E4M0J5-F1
#
_entry.id   AF-A0A5E4M0J5-F1
#
_cell.length_a   1.000
_cell.length_b   1.000
_cell.length_c   1.000
_cell.angle_alpha   90.00
_cell.angle_beta   90.00
_cell.angle_gamma   90.00
#
_symmetry.space_group_name_H-M   'P 1'
#
loop_
_entity.id
_entity.type
_entity.pdbx_description
1 polymer ?
#
loop_
_entity_poly.entity_id
_entity_poly.type
_entity_poly.pdbx_seq_one_letter_code
_entity_poly.pdbx_strand_id
1 'polypeptide(L)'
;MKDVEIKIESLNIKPHTEIKGKIQVNYSGRYDGVVVNTQIINSNQLIVYKSYNGKVISQNLSRLFINKNDIPQNMVDFTAMIEFEPNQTHDVKFRVSIIQEHKEIESDIVFAKLMPQ
;
A
#
# COMPACT_ATOMS: atom_id res chain seq x y z
N MET A 1 0.14 -19.78 -7.10
CA MET A 1 -0.49 -18.69 -6.32
C MET A 1 0.63 -17.75 -5.90
N LYS A 2 0.41 -16.43 -5.85
CA LYS A 2 1.45 -15.49 -5.39
C LYS A 2 1.55 -15.55 -3.86
N ASP A 3 2.77 -15.45 -3.34
CA ASP A 3 3.04 -15.44 -1.89
C ASP A 3 2.51 -14.19 -1.20
N VAL A 4 2.42 -13.08 -1.91
CA VAL A 4 1.70 -11.89 -1.50
C VAL A 4 0.96 -11.30 -2.69
N GLU A 5 -0.19 -10.70 -2.44
CA GLU A 5 -1.00 -10.02 -3.44
C GLU A 5 -1.51 -8.70 -2.87
N ILE A 6 -1.51 -7.65 -3.70
CA ILE A 6 -2.10 -6.35 -3.37
C ILE A 6 -3.21 -6.01 -4.36
N LYS A 7 -4.34 -5.55 -3.83
CA LYS A 7 -5.50 -5.08 -4.61
C LYS A 7 -5.90 -3.70 -4.12
N ILE A 8 -6.17 -2.78 -5.05
CA ILE A 8 -6.75 -1.48 -4.73
C ILE A 8 -8.20 -1.51 -5.22
N GLU A 9 -9.14 -1.07 -4.38
CA GLU A 9 -10.57 -1.13 -4.70
C GLU A 9 -10.92 -0.27 -5.93
N SER A 10 -10.29 0.89 -6.07
CA SER A 10 -10.40 1.75 -7.24
C SER A 10 -9.03 2.05 -7.83
N LEU A 11 -8.83 1.66 -9.09
CA LEU A 11 -7.65 2.04 -9.86
C LEU A 11 -7.73 3.48 -10.39
N ASN A 12 -8.87 4.15 -10.27
CA ASN A 12 -9.02 5.57 -10.57
C ASN A 12 -9.03 6.34 -9.24
N ILE A 13 -7.89 6.95 -8.93
CA ILE A 13 -7.65 7.68 -7.71
C ILE A 13 -7.89 9.17 -7.95
N LYS A 14 -8.60 9.80 -7.02
CA LYS A 14 -8.77 11.24 -6.96
C LYS A 14 -8.05 11.79 -5.74
N PRO A 15 -7.49 13.01 -5.80
CA PRO A 15 -6.94 13.66 -4.62
C PRO A 15 -8.05 13.86 -3.58
N HIS A 16 -7.65 13.88 -2.30
CA HIS A 16 -8.52 14.02 -1.12
C HIS A 16 -9.60 12.94 -0.98
N THR A 17 -9.51 11.87 -1.75
CA THR A 17 -10.39 10.70 -1.64
C THR A 17 -9.65 9.58 -0.93
N GLU A 18 -10.38 8.82 -0.10
CA GLU A 18 -9.81 7.65 0.56
C GLU A 18 -9.59 6.52 -0.44
N ILE A 19 -8.34 6.07 -0.53
CA ILE A 19 -7.90 4.92 -1.30
C ILE A 19 -7.92 3.73 -0.38
N LYS A 20 -8.71 2.71 -0.73
CA LYS A 20 -8.80 1.45 0.02
C LYS A 20 -8.02 0.37 -0.71
N GLY A 21 -7.12 -0.28 0.01
CA GLY A 21 -6.32 -1.38 -0.49
C GLY A 21 -6.41 -2.60 0.41
N LYS A 22 -6.26 -3.77 -0.19
CA LYS A 22 -6.26 -5.08 0.46
C LYS A 22 -4.98 -5.82 0.13
N ILE A 23 -4.40 -6.43 1.14
CA ILE A 23 -3.21 -7.27 1.01
C ILE A 23 -3.58 -8.66 1.46
N GLN A 24 -3.22 -9.65 0.66
CA GLN A 24 -3.36 -11.05 0.99
C GLN A 24 -1.98 -11.70 1.00
N VAL A 25 -1.63 -12.36 2.10
CA VAL A 25 -0.32 -13.00 2.32
C VAL A 25 -0.49 -14.51 2.31
N ASN A 26 -0.18 -15.16 1.19
CA ASN A 26 -0.27 -16.63 1.10
C ASN A 26 1.03 -17.35 1.49
N TYR A 27 2.08 -16.61 1.84
CA TYR A 27 3.38 -17.17 2.24
C TYR A 27 3.30 -17.95 3.55
N SER A 28 3.60 -19.24 3.49
CA SER A 28 3.58 -20.15 4.65
C SER A 28 4.87 -20.14 5.47
N GLY A 29 5.92 -19.44 5.02
CA GLY A 29 7.22 -19.39 5.69
C GLY A 29 7.25 -18.48 6.93
N ARG A 30 8.43 -18.38 7.54
CA ARG A 30 8.69 -17.39 8.59
C ARG A 30 9.01 -16.05 7.94
N TYR A 31 8.41 -14.99 8.44
CA TYR A 31 8.60 -13.61 7.98
C TYR A 31 8.23 -12.66 9.12
N ASP A 32 8.74 -11.43 9.06
CA ASP A 32 8.57 -10.42 10.10
C ASP A 32 7.28 -9.60 9.90
N GLY A 33 6.94 -9.34 8.63
CA GLY A 33 5.78 -8.56 8.25
C GLY A 33 5.74 -8.25 6.77
N VAL A 34 4.86 -7.34 6.40
CA VAL A 34 4.75 -6.81 5.05
C VAL A 34 5.01 -5.32 5.02
N VAL A 35 5.60 -4.85 3.93
CA VAL A 35 5.82 -3.44 3.65
C VAL A 35 4.99 -3.04 2.45
N VAL A 36 4.22 -1.97 2.59
CA VAL A 36 3.55 -1.30 1.48
C VAL A 36 4.30 -0.02 1.16
N ASN A 37 4.78 0.08 -0.07
CA ASN A 37 5.43 1.26 -0.61
C ASN A 37 4.60 1.77 -1.79
N THR A 38 4.35 3.08 -1.81
CA THR A 38 3.59 3.71 -2.88
C THR A 38 4.44 4.80 -3.50
N GLN A 39 4.52 4.79 -4.82
CA GLN A 39 5.27 5.76 -5.60
C GLN A 39 4.36 6.38 -6.66
N ILE A 40 4.36 7.71 -6.75
CA ILE A 40 3.70 8.43 -7.84
C ILE A 40 4.76 8.67 -8.93
N ILE A 41 4.52 8.12 -10.12
CA ILE A 41 5.47 8.21 -11.22
C ILE A 41 5.54 9.65 -11.73
N ASN A 42 6.77 10.13 -11.98
CA ASN A 42 7.07 11.50 -12.40
C ASN A 42 6.61 12.58 -11.39
N SER A 43 6.55 12.24 -10.10
CA SER A 43 6.24 13.17 -9.02
C SER A 43 7.06 12.84 -7.78
N ASN A 44 7.47 13.87 -7.03
CA ASN A 44 8.10 13.72 -5.71
C ASN A 44 7.08 13.77 -4.57
N GLN A 45 5.80 13.84 -4.90
CA GLN A 45 4.72 13.87 -3.93
C GLN A 45 4.55 12.49 -3.27
N LEU A 46 4.06 12.51 -2.04
CA LEU A 46 3.88 11.32 -1.22
C LEU A 46 2.39 11.03 -1.00
N ILE A 47 2.08 9.75 -0.80
CA ILE A 47 0.79 9.33 -0.25
C ILE A 47 0.87 9.34 1.27
N VAL A 48 -0.27 9.55 1.93
CA VAL A 48 -0.41 9.44 3.38
C VAL A 48 -1.28 8.23 3.69
N TYR A 49 -0.71 7.21 4.33
CA TYR A 49 -1.51 6.12 4.89
C TYR A 49 -2.27 6.62 6.12
N LYS A 50 -3.58 6.35 6.18
CA LYS A 50 -4.48 6.83 7.24
C LYS A 50 -4.82 5.72 8.24
N SER A 51 -4.95 4.48 7.79
CA SER A 51 -5.21 3.34 8.69
C SER A 51 -4.82 1.99 8.10
N TYR A 52 -4.70 0.97 8.96
CA TYR A 52 -4.68 -0.44 8.56
C TYR A 52 -5.40 -1.30 9.60
N ASN A 53 -6.21 -2.28 9.18
CA ASN A 53 -7.00 -3.14 10.07
C ASN A 53 -7.76 -2.37 11.17
N GLY A 54 -8.28 -1.18 10.83
CA GLY A 54 -8.96 -0.27 11.75
C GLY A 54 -8.05 0.51 12.71
N LYS A 55 -6.74 0.25 12.74
CA LYS A 55 -5.75 1.03 13.49
C LYS A 55 -5.42 2.31 12.73
N VAL A 56 -5.71 3.46 13.32
CA VAL A 56 -5.38 4.77 12.76
C VAL A 56 -3.87 5.01 12.82
N ILE A 57 -3.31 5.48 11.72
CA ILE A 57 -1.91 5.89 11.62
C ILE A 57 -1.85 7.39 11.87
N SER A 58 -1.28 7.80 12.99
CA SER A 58 -1.19 9.22 13.36
C SER A 58 -0.05 9.98 12.68
N GLN A 59 0.83 9.28 11.97
CA GLN A 59 2.02 9.86 11.32
C GLN A 59 1.91 9.74 9.80
N ASN A 60 2.40 10.75 9.09
CA ASN A 60 2.52 10.69 7.64
C ASN A 60 3.68 9.76 7.28
N LEU A 61 3.36 8.51 6.98
CA LEU A 61 4.33 7.51 6.56
C LEU A 61 4.30 7.40 5.03
N SER A 62 5.48 7.50 4.39
CA SER A 62 5.64 7.16 2.98
C SER A 62 5.68 5.64 2.75
N ARG A 63 6.02 4.89 3.79
CA ARG A 63 6.12 3.42 3.80
C ARG A 63 5.35 2.87 4.99
N LEU A 64 4.40 1.98 4.72
CA LEU A 64 3.62 1.30 5.75
C LEU A 64 4.24 -0.07 6.03
N PHE A 65 4.80 -0.26 7.23
CA PHE A 65 5.19 -1.59 7.72
C PHE A 65 4.07 -2.14 8.61
N ILE A 66 3.61 -3.36 8.30
CA ILE A 66 2.63 -4.09 9.10
C ILE A 66 3.32 -5.35 9.62
N ASN A 67 3.40 -5.48 10.95
CA ASN A 67 3.97 -6.66 11.58
C ASN A 67 3.10 -7.89 11.30
N LYS A 68 3.71 -9.07 11.11
CA LYS A 68 2.99 -10.34 10.92
C LYS A 68 1.90 -10.58 11.98
N ASN A 69 2.15 -10.19 13.23
CA ASN A 69 1.20 -10.34 14.34
C ASN A 69 -0.07 -9.48 14.16
N ASP A 70 -0.01 -8.44 13.33
CA ASP A 70 -1.12 -7.55 13.00
C ASP A 70 -1.86 -7.95 11.71
N ILE A 71 -1.56 -9.13 11.16
CA ILE A 71 -2.17 -9.68 9.93
C ILE A 71 -3.07 -10.88 10.31
N PRO A 72 -4.27 -10.64 10.85
CA PRO A 72 -5.21 -11.73 11.14
C PRO A 72 -5.64 -12.39 9.83
N GLN A 73 -5.76 -13.72 9.84
CA GLN A 73 -6.26 -14.49 8.69
C GLN A 73 -5.49 -14.22 7.38
N ASN A 74 -4.22 -13.86 7.46
CA ASN A 74 -3.37 -13.58 6.30
C ASN A 74 -3.85 -12.40 5.43
N MET A 75 -4.67 -11.50 5.97
CA MET A 75 -5.23 -10.37 5.25
C MET A 75 -5.04 -9.05 6.01
N VAL A 76 -4.82 -7.98 5.24
CA VAL A 76 -4.78 -6.61 5.76
C VAL A 76 -5.59 -5.70 4.85
N ASP A 77 -6.49 -4.93 5.45
CA ASP A 77 -7.09 -3.77 4.80
C ASP A 77 -6.32 -2.52 5.22
N PHE A 78 -6.01 -1.64 4.27
CA PHE A 78 -5.39 -0.35 4.55
C PHE A 78 -6.13 0.78 3.84
N THR A 79 -6.07 1.97 4.43
CA THR A 79 -6.55 3.20 3.81
C THR A 79 -5.43 4.20 3.66
N ALA A 80 -5.46 4.94 2.55
CA ALA A 80 -4.50 5.96 2.22
C ALA A 80 -5.17 7.13 1.51
N MET A 81 -4.52 8.27 1.44
CA MET A 81 -5.03 9.47 0.78
C MET A 81 -3.88 10.25 0.15
N ILE A 82 -4.18 10.87 -0.98
CA ILE A 82 -3.27 11.79 -1.67
C ILE A 82 -3.74 13.21 -1.36
N GLU A 83 -2.89 14.01 -0.71
CA GLU A 83 -3.23 15.36 -0.26
C GLU A 83 -2.94 16.45 -1.30
N PHE A 84 -2.07 16.19 -2.28
CA PHE A 84 -1.75 17.15 -3.34
C PHE A 84 -2.72 17.02 -4.51
N GLU A 85 -2.95 18.14 -5.21
CA GLU A 85 -3.71 18.17 -6.45
C GLU A 85 -2.76 18.04 -7.65
N PRO A 86 -2.94 17.01 -8.49
CA PRO A 86 -2.09 16.83 -9.66
C PRO A 86 -2.59 17.70 -10.83
N ASN A 87 -1.67 18.27 -11.60
CA ASN A 87 -2.02 19.05 -12.81
C ASN A 87 -2.18 18.17 -14.06
N GLN A 88 -1.82 16.89 -13.97
CA GLN A 88 -1.87 15.91 -15.04
C GLN A 88 -2.13 14.53 -14.46
N THR A 89 -2.50 13.56 -15.30
CA THR A 89 -2.64 12.18 -14.84
C THR A 89 -1.28 11.59 -14.48
N HIS A 90 -1.18 10.98 -13.29
CA HIS A 90 0.00 10.26 -12.85
C HIS A 90 -0.32 8.77 -12.64
N ASP A 91 0.62 7.90 -12.99
CA ASP A 91 0.55 6.51 -12.56
C ASP A 91 1.00 6.41 -11.10
N VAL A 92 0.24 5.67 -10.30
CA VAL A 92 0.53 5.38 -8.90
C VAL A 92 0.86 3.91 -8.79
N LYS A 93 2.10 3.62 -8.43
CA LYS A 93 2.62 2.26 -8.24
C LYS A 93 2.51 1.90 -6.76
N PHE A 94 1.64 0.95 -6.44
CA PHE A 94 1.59 0.32 -5.13
C PHE A 94 2.38 -0.97 -5.17
N ARG A 95 3.33 -1.13 -4.25
CA ARG A 95 4.13 -2.34 -4.08
C ARG A 95 3.95 -2.86 -2.68
N VAL A 96 3.62 -4.14 -2.56
CA VAL A 96 3.69 -4.87 -1.29
C VAL A 96 4.87 -5.82 -1.32
N SER A 97 5.58 -5.94 -0.22
CA SER A 97 6.75 -6.79 -0.07
C SER A 97 6.70 -7.57 1.24
N ILE A 98 6.98 -8.87 1.21
CA ILE A 98 7.19 -9.66 2.42
C ILE A 98 8.63 -9.45 2.89
N ILE A 99 8.79 -9.12 4.18
CA ILE A 99 10.08 -8.92 4.81
C ILE A 99 10.39 -10.09 5.73
N GLN A 100 11.57 -10.67 5.55
CA GLN A 100 12.14 -11.70 6.42
C GLN A 100 13.60 -11.32 6.74
N GLU A 101 13.92 -11.14 8.02
CA GLU A 101 15.24 -10.78 8.52
C GLU A 101 15.84 -9.55 7.81
N HIS A 102 15.06 -8.48 7.70
CA HIS A 102 15.38 -7.24 6.97
C HIS A 102 15.59 -7.40 5.46
N LYS A 103 15.31 -8.57 4.87
CA LYS A 103 15.36 -8.80 3.43
C LYS A 103 13.96 -8.87 2.86
N GLU A 104 13.79 -8.27 1.68
CA GLU A 104 12.62 -8.53 0.85
C GLU A 104 12.79 -9.92 0.23
N ILE A 105 11.81 -10.79 0.44
CA ILE A 105 11.83 -12.15 -0.12
C ILE A 105 10.82 -12.32 -1.26
N GLU A 106 9.70 -11.62 -1.20
CA GLU A 106 8.63 -11.70 -2.18
C GLU A 106 7.93 -10.35 -2.30
N SER A 107 7.36 -10.05 -3.47
CA SER A 107 6.64 -8.79 -3.67
C SER A 107 5.58 -8.88 -4.77
N ASP A 108 4.58 -8.01 -4.67
CA ASP A 108 3.58 -7.80 -5.71
C ASP A 108 3.36 -6.31 -5.98
N ILE A 109 2.91 -5.99 -7.19
CA ILE A 109 2.77 -4.61 -7.65
C ILE A 109 1.41 -4.45 -8.35
N VAL A 110 0.73 -3.36 -8.03
CA VAL A 110 -0.47 -2.90 -8.74
C VAL A 110 -0.32 -1.43 -9.12
N PHE A 111 -0.80 -1.09 -10.32
CA PHE A 111 -0.80 0.26 -10.85
C PHE A 111 -2.21 0.83 -10.83
N ALA A 112 -2.33 2.05 -10.31
CA ALA A 112 -3.53 2.87 -10.39
C ALA A 112 -3.21 4.18 -11.10
N LYS A 113 -4.23 4.95 -11.47
CA LYS A 113 -4.12 6.26 -12.09
C LYS A 113 -4.67 7.31 -11.16
N LEU A 114 -3.83 8.26 -10.80
CA LEU A 114 -4.21 9.50 -10.13
C LEU A 114 -4.62 10.50 -11.20
N MET A 115 -5.88 10.90 -11.20
CA MET A 115 -6.43 11.87 -12.15
C MET A 115 -6.47 13.27 -11.51
N PRO A 116 -6.27 14.34 -12.29
CA PRO A 116 -6.64 15.69 -11.88
C PRO A 116 -8.14 15.77 -11.59
N GLN A 117 -8.52 16.66 -10.68
CA GLN A 117 -9.93 16.98 -10.44
C GLN A 117 -10.55 17.69 -11.65
#